data_AF-A0A945U6A6-F1
#
_entry.id   AF-A0A945U6A6-F1
#
_cell.length_a   1.000
_cell.length_b   1.000
_cell.length_c   1.000
_cell.angle_alpha   90.00
_cell.angle_beta   90.00
_cell.angle_gamma   90.00
#
_symmetry.space_group_name_H-M   'P 1'
#
loop_
_entity.id
_entity.type
_entity.pdbx_description
1 polymer ?
#
loop_
_entity_poly.entity_id
_entity_poly.type
_entity_poly.pdbx_seq_one_letter_code
_entity_poly.pdbx_strand_id
1 'polypeptide(L)'
;MIRRGQSNVSNVASQNLITFIRKKVLLGSDELSGDGKNWIRVDRHSQLRKYFLSQEEGGPKLIQSIPENEAQADEFLPPPGLTNNLEELADLLKDING
;
A
#
# COMPACT_ATOMS: atom_id res chain seq x y z
N MET A 1 14.63 -4.02 1.39
CA MET A 1 15.03 -5.44 1.44
C MET A 1 13.79 -6.30 1.66
N ILE A 2 13.77 -7.51 1.11
CA ILE A 2 12.69 -8.49 1.32
C ILE A 2 13.30 -9.76 1.94
N ARG A 3 12.64 -10.36 2.92
CA ARG A 3 13.04 -11.63 3.54
C ARG A 3 11.89 -12.63 3.50
N ARG A 4 12.24 -13.89 3.21
CA ARG A 4 11.35 -15.05 3.33
C ARG A 4 12.09 -16.14 4.09
N GLY A 5 11.76 -16.30 5.37
CA GLY A 5 12.47 -17.22 6.26
C GLY A 5 13.96 -16.84 6.38
N GLN A 6 14.85 -17.75 5.98
CA GLN A 6 16.31 -17.54 6.03
C GLN A 6 16.87 -16.82 4.78
N SER A 7 16.09 -16.72 3.71
CA SER A 7 16.52 -16.09 2.46
C SER A 7 16.17 -14.60 2.48
N ASN A 8 17.12 -13.76 2.08
CA ASN A 8 16.88 -12.33 1.89
C ASN A 8 17.28 -11.89 0.47
N VAL A 9 16.61 -10.84 0.00
CA VAL A 9 16.89 -10.18 -1.27
C VAL A 9 17.07 -8.69 -0.99
N SER A 10 18.28 -8.21 -1.29
CA SER A 10 18.63 -6.80 -1.24
C SER A 10 18.35 -6.14 -2.60
N ASN A 11 18.40 -4.80 -2.65
CA ASN A 11 18.22 -4.02 -3.87
C ASN A 11 16.85 -4.19 -4.58
N VAL A 12 15.78 -4.33 -3.80
CA VAL A 12 14.42 -4.34 -4.34
C VAL A 12 13.90 -2.92 -4.48
N ALA A 13 13.61 -2.49 -5.70
CA ALA A 13 12.99 -1.21 -5.96
C ALA A 13 11.57 -1.15 -5.37
N SER A 14 11.32 -0.15 -4.52
CA SER A 14 10.03 0.05 -3.85
C SER A 14 8.87 0.20 -4.84
N GLN A 15 9.14 0.76 -6.02
CA GLN A 15 8.19 0.94 -7.12
C GLN A 15 7.60 -0.40 -7.62
N ASN A 16 8.38 -1.49 -7.51
CA ASN A 16 7.96 -2.81 -8.00
C ASN A 16 7.20 -3.63 -6.96
N LEU A 17 7.13 -3.20 -5.70
CA LEU A 17 6.49 -3.96 -4.62
C LEU A 17 5.03 -4.28 -4.93
N ILE A 18 4.27 -3.31 -5.42
CA ILE A 18 2.85 -3.49 -5.79
C ILE A 18 2.72 -4.51 -6.91
N THR A 19 3.58 -4.44 -7.92
CA THR A 19 3.60 -5.38 -9.04
C THR A 19 3.94 -6.80 -8.57
N PHE A 20 4.87 -6.95 -7.62
CA PHE A 20 5.24 -8.26 -7.08
C PHE A 20 4.12 -8.88 -6.24
N ILE A 21 3.36 -8.07 -5.49
CA ILE A 21 2.15 -8.54 -4.79
C ILE A 21 1.11 -9.00 -5.81
N ARG A 22 0.84 -8.18 -6.83
CA ARG A 22 -0.12 -8.51 -7.90
C ARG A 22 0.24 -9.79 -8.66
N LYS A 23 1.54 -10.00 -8.93
CA LYS A 23 2.07 -11.19 -9.60
C LYS A 23 2.24 -12.40 -8.67
N LYS A 24 1.82 -12.32 -7.40
CA LYS A 24 2.01 -13.35 -6.37
C LYS A 24 3.47 -13.79 -6.16
N VAL A 25 4.41 -12.91 -6.50
CA VAL A 25 5.84 -13.11 -6.23
C VAL A 25 6.14 -12.76 -4.78
N LEU A 26 5.57 -11.64 -4.29
CA LEU A 26 5.65 -11.20 -2.91
C LEU A 26 4.39 -11.66 -2.17
N LEU A 27 4.58 -12.51 -1.17
CA LEU A 27 3.50 -13.06 -0.35
C LEU A 27 3.29 -12.20 0.89
N GLY A 28 2.08 -12.24 1.44
CA GLY A 28 1.76 -11.49 2.66
C GLY A 28 2.62 -11.89 3.87
N SER A 29 3.02 -13.15 3.92
CA SER A 29 3.93 -13.71 4.93
C SER A 29 5.39 -13.24 4.80
N ASP A 30 5.76 -12.66 3.66
CA ASP A 30 7.11 -12.16 3.46
C ASP A 30 7.33 -10.90 4.30
N GLU A 31 8.59 -10.57 4.56
CA GLU A 31 8.95 -9.44 5.41
C GLU A 31 9.72 -8.39 4.61
N LEU A 32 9.47 -7.13 4.93
CA LEU A 32 10.10 -5.95 4.35
C LEU A 32 10.93 -5.24 5.41
N SER A 33 12.09 -4.74 4.98
CA SER A 33 12.94 -3.89 5.81
C SER A 33 13.61 -2.81 4.97
N GLY A 34 13.55 -1.57 5.43
CA GLY A 34 14.27 -0.44 4.83
C GLY A 34 15.73 -0.37 5.27
N ASP A 35 16.01 -0.81 6.50
CA ASP A 35 17.29 -0.66 7.20
C ASP A 35 18.03 -1.99 7.43
N GLY A 36 17.40 -3.12 7.06
CA GLY A 36 17.91 -4.47 7.31
C GLY A 36 17.79 -4.93 8.77
N LYS A 37 17.27 -4.09 9.66
CA LYS A 37 17.17 -4.34 11.11
C LYS A 37 15.72 -4.55 11.54
N ASN A 38 14.83 -3.67 11.08
CA ASN A 38 13.41 -3.72 11.38
C ASN A 38 12.67 -4.43 10.25
N TRP A 39 12.10 -5.58 10.55
CA TRP A 39 11.38 -6.41 9.59
C TRP A 39 9.89 -6.39 9.91
N ILE A 40 9.08 -6.06 8.91
CA ILE A 40 7.61 -6.05 9.02
C ILE A 40 7.02 -6.93 7.94
N ARG A 41 6.01 -7.74 8.30
CA ARG A 41 5.29 -8.53 7.31
C ARG A 41 4.59 -7.64 6.28
N VAL A 42 4.63 -8.03 5.01
CA VAL A 42 4.11 -7.22 3.91
C VAL A 42 2.59 -7.05 4.03
N ASP A 43 1.89 -8.08 4.51
CA ASP A 43 0.44 -8.03 4.77
C ASP A 43 0.04 -7.08 5.91
N ARG A 44 0.94 -6.82 6.87
CA ARG A 44 0.73 -5.89 7.99
C ARG A 44 1.21 -4.47 7.69
N HIS A 45 1.92 -4.27 6.59
CA HIS A 45 2.43 -2.97 6.22
C HIS A 45 1.29 -2.02 5.84
N SER A 46 1.25 -0.84 6.46
CA SER A 46 0.14 0.14 6.36
C SER A 46 -0.26 0.45 4.91
N GLN A 47 0.72 0.63 4.03
CA GLN A 47 0.47 0.95 2.62
C GLN A 47 0.20 -0.27 1.75
N LEU A 48 0.69 -1.47 2.12
CA LEU A 48 0.67 -2.63 1.24
C LEU A 48 -0.47 -3.60 1.56
N ARG A 49 -0.97 -3.62 2.80
CA ARG A 49 -2.08 -4.47 3.26
C ARG A 49 -3.30 -4.46 2.34
N LYS A 50 -3.63 -3.29 1.77
CA LYS A 50 -4.76 -3.11 0.86
C LYS A 50 -4.66 -3.96 -0.41
N TYR A 51 -3.45 -4.24 -0.89
CA TYR A 51 -3.25 -5.03 -2.11
C TYR A 51 -3.41 -6.54 -1.88
N PHE A 52 -3.40 -7.00 -0.63
CA PHE A 52 -3.68 -8.40 -0.29
C PHE A 52 -5.17 -8.64 -0.07
N LEU A 53 -5.88 -7.66 0.50
CA LEU A 53 -7.34 -7.74 0.74
C LEU A 53 -8.15 -7.65 -0.56
N SER A 54 -7.71 -6.84 -1.52
CA SER A 54 -8.39 -6.67 -2.81
C SER A 54 -8.14 -7.81 -3.80
N GLN A 55 -7.46 -8.89 -3.42
CA GLN A 55 -6.95 -9.90 -4.36
C GLN A 55 -7.72 -11.23 -4.35
N GLU A 56 -8.68 -11.42 -3.44
CA GLU A 56 -9.56 -12.60 -3.45
C GLU A 56 -10.64 -12.54 -4.55
N GLU A 57 -10.90 -11.37 -5.14
CA GLU A 57 -11.69 -11.22 -6.36
C GLU A 57 -10.83 -10.59 -7.46
N GLY A 58 -10.73 -11.25 -8.61
CA GLY A 58 -9.88 -10.83 -9.72
C GLY A 58 -10.12 -9.38 -10.18
N GLY A 59 -9.03 -8.62 -10.28
CA GLY A 59 -8.97 -7.37 -11.04
C GLY A 59 -9.07 -6.09 -10.19
N PRO A 60 -8.47 -4.97 -10.66
CA PRO A 60 -8.46 -3.72 -9.93
C PRO A 60 -9.87 -3.12 -9.94
N LYS A 61 -10.66 -3.39 -8.90
CA LYS A 61 -11.76 -2.50 -8.50
C LYS A 61 -11.11 -1.20 -8.02
N LEU A 62 -10.88 -0.29 -8.97
CA LEU A 62 -10.76 1.13 -8.71
C LEU A 62 -11.95 1.52 -7.85
N ILE A 63 -11.64 1.82 -6.59
CA ILE A 63 -12.42 2.49 -5.56
C ILE A 63 -13.78 2.98 -6.08
N GLN A 64 -14.82 2.17 -5.88
CA GLN A 64 -16.19 2.64 -5.77
C GLN A 64 -16.86 1.93 -4.59
N SER A 65 -17.61 2.75 -3.84
CA SER A 65 -18.48 2.44 -2.71
C SER A 65 -17.83 1.91 -1.43
N ILE A 66 -17.68 2.85 -0.49
CA ILE A 66 -17.87 2.66 0.95
C ILE A 66 -19.19 1.88 1.16
N PRO A 67 -19.21 0.76 1.91
CA PRO A 67 -20.42 0.31 2.56
C PRO A 67 -20.36 0.72 4.03
N GLU A 68 -21.23 1.65 4.39
CA GLU A 68 -21.62 1.96 5.75
C GLU A 68 -22.33 0.73 6.36
N ASN A 69 -21.64 -0.05 7.20
CA ASN A 69 -22.18 -0.56 8.48
C ASN A 69 -21.17 -1.47 9.22
N GLU A 70 -20.57 -0.84 10.23
CA GLU A 70 -20.23 -1.33 11.58
C GLU A 70 -19.87 -2.80 11.80
N ALA A 71 -18.59 -3.05 12.13
CA ALA A 71 -18.20 -3.36 13.51
C ALA A 71 -16.67 -3.54 13.62
N GLN A 72 -16.05 -2.69 14.45
CA GLN A 72 -14.81 -2.99 15.17
C GLN A 72 -13.51 -3.12 14.34
N ALA A 73 -12.92 -1.99 13.91
CA ALA A 73 -11.52 -1.95 13.50
C ALA A 73 -10.93 -0.53 13.59
N ASP A 74 -9.98 -0.40 14.52
CA ASP A 74 -9.06 0.72 14.78
C ASP A 74 -8.93 1.72 13.61
N GLU A 75 -9.44 2.93 13.84
CA GLU A 75 -9.60 4.00 12.86
C GLU A 75 -8.26 4.42 12.26
N PHE A 76 -8.08 4.12 10.98
CA PHE A 76 -7.05 4.75 10.16
C PHE A 76 -7.52 6.18 9.82
N LEU A 77 -7.45 7.09 10.78
CA LEU A 77 -7.64 8.52 10.52
C LEU A 77 -6.54 8.96 9.55
N PRO A 78 -6.87 9.44 8.33
CA PRO A 78 -5.87 10.11 7.52
C PRO A 78 -5.36 11.32 8.34
N PRO A 79 -4.05 11.58 8.37
CA PRO A 79 -3.53 12.72 9.12
C PRO A 79 -4.26 13.99 8.65
N PRO A 80 -4.77 14.84 9.57
CA PRO A 80 -5.65 15.98 9.26
C PRO A 80 -5.00 17.14 8.47
N GLY A 81 -3.97 16.87 7.67
CA GLY A 81 -3.33 17.82 6.76
C GLY A 81 -3.16 17.31 5.32
N LEU A 82 -3.64 16.11 4.98
CA LEU A 82 -3.41 15.52 3.65
C LEU A 82 -4.40 16.03 2.58
N THR A 83 -5.59 16.50 2.99
CA THR A 83 -6.63 17.01 2.08
C THR A 83 -6.23 18.33 1.43
N ASN A 84 -5.67 19.26 2.21
CA ASN A 84 -5.31 20.59 1.73
C ASN A 84 -4.20 20.52 0.67
N ASN A 85 -3.23 19.62 0.86
CA ASN A 85 -2.15 19.40 -0.11
C ASN A 85 -2.65 18.79 -1.43
N LEU A 86 -3.74 18.03 -1.42
CA LEU A 86 -4.28 17.42 -2.63
C LEU A 86 -5.05 18.46 -3.47
N GLU A 87 -5.76 19.36 -2.79
CA GLU A 87 -6.53 20.43 -3.43
C GLU A 87 -5.61 21.47 -4.07
N GLU A 88 -4.55 21.90 -3.36
CA GLU A 88 -3.53 22.81 -3.92
C GLU A 88 -2.82 22.22 -5.15
N LEU A 89 -2.55 20.90 -5.16
CA LEU A 89 -1.97 20.22 -6.33
C LEU A 89 -2.97 20.12 -7.50
N ALA A 90 -4.26 19.95 -7.21
CA ALA A 90 -5.29 19.90 -8.23
C ALA A 90 -5.44 21.26 -8.93
N ASP A 91 -5.40 22.36 -8.17
CA ASP A 91 -5.45 23.72 -8.71
C ASP A 91 -4.20 24.04 -9.54
N LEU A 92 -3.00 23.68 -9.07
CA LEU A 92 -1.76 23.90 -9.83
C LEU A 92 -1.74 23.12 -11.17
N LEU A 93 -2.27 21.90 -11.19
CA LEU A 93 -2.38 21.10 -12.43
C LEU A 93 -3.39 21.72 -13.40
N LYS A 94 -4.40 22.42 -12.90
CA LYS A 94 -5.38 23.13 -13.72
C LYS A 94 -4.78 24.38 -14.36
N ASP A 95 -3.94 25.10 -13.62
CA ASP A 95 -3.23 26.29 -14.13
C ASP A 95 -2.17 25.93 -15.19
N ILE A 96 -1.50 24.78 -15.08
CA ILE A 96 -0.50 24.34 -16.05
C ILE A 96 -1.14 23.86 -17.37
N ASN A 97 -2.33 23.27 -17.29
CA ASN A 97 -3.06 22.75 -18.46
C ASN A 97 -4.09 23.74 -19.02
N GLY A 98 -4.13 24.96 -18.49
CA GLY A 98 -4.98 26.07 -18.94
C GLY A 98 -4.47 26.74 -20.20
#